data_AF-W1PZR3-F1
#
_entry.id   AF-W1PZR3-F1
#
_cell.length_a   1.000
_cell.length_b   1.000
_cell.length_c   1.000
_cell.angle_alpha   90.00
_cell.angle_beta   90.00
_cell.angle_gamma   90.00
#
_symmetry.space_group_name_H-M   'P 1'
#
loop_
_entity.id
_entity.type
_entity.pdbx_description
1 polymer ?
#
loop_
_entity_poly.entity_id
_entity_poly.type
_entity_poly.pdbx_seq_one_letter_code
_entity_poly.pdbx_strand_id
1 'polypeptide(L)'
;MVSAIQRVRPGVKPPTAYELSGSILDEEVEEVTKWIEEYKQSWPRTGITLMSDGWLNKVSKNEFLNFLAYSPKGTNFLSSKEVSGTKKDANFYVRLYDQIVEEVGDKHVVQFITDNARACVSAGSKLMHKRKHLVWTHHRSYVRGDR
;
A
#
# COMPACT_ATOMS: atom_id res chain seq x y z
N MET A 1 22.33 -15.51 2.78
CA MET A 1 22.31 -15.34 1.31
C MET A 1 23.73 -15.37 0.75
N VAL A 2 24.58 -14.38 1.04
CA VAL A 2 26.01 -14.35 0.60
C VAL A 2 26.76 -15.63 0.99
N SER A 3 26.59 -16.09 2.23
CA SER A 3 27.19 -17.35 2.71
C SER A 3 26.71 -18.60 1.95
N ALA A 4 25.51 -18.58 1.40
CA ALA A 4 24.99 -19.68 0.56
C ALA A 4 25.59 -19.62 -0.85
N ILE A 5 25.74 -18.41 -1.43
CA ILE A 5 26.38 -18.19 -2.73
C ILE A 5 27.85 -18.61 -2.69
N GLN A 6 28.56 -18.25 -1.61
CA GLN A 6 29.97 -18.59 -1.42
C GLN A 6 30.23 -20.10 -1.24
N ARG A 7 29.24 -20.89 -0.81
CA ARG A 7 29.35 -22.35 -0.77
C ARG A 7 29.37 -22.98 -2.16
N VAL A 8 28.69 -22.37 -3.13
CA VAL A 8 28.64 -22.85 -4.52
C VAL A 8 29.80 -22.27 -5.33
N ARG A 9 30.20 -21.02 -5.06
CA ARG A 9 31.34 -20.36 -5.70
C ARG A 9 32.24 -19.67 -4.66
N PRO A 10 33.26 -20.38 -4.15
CA PRO A 10 34.22 -19.80 -3.21
C PRO A 10 34.91 -18.57 -3.83
N GLY A 11 35.02 -17.48 -3.07
CA GLY A 11 35.69 -16.24 -3.50
C GLY A 11 34.79 -15.14 -4.07
N VAL A 12 33.49 -15.36 -4.20
CA VAL A 12 32.55 -14.27 -4.51
C VAL A 12 32.55 -13.25 -3.37
N LYS A 13 32.93 -12.01 -3.68
CA LYS A 13 32.85 -10.88 -2.74
C LYS A 13 31.41 -10.36 -2.72
N PRO A 14 30.82 -10.10 -1.54
CA PRO A 14 29.54 -9.41 -1.48
C PRO A 14 29.70 -7.99 -2.06
N PRO A 15 28.62 -7.43 -2.64
CA PRO A 15 28.62 -6.03 -3.02
C PRO A 15 28.84 -5.15 -1.78
N THR A 16 29.55 -4.07 -1.97
CA THR A 16 29.73 -3.03 -0.95
C THR A 16 28.45 -2.24 -0.75
N ALA A 17 28.33 -1.54 0.38
CA ALA A 17 27.20 -0.64 0.61
C ALA A 17 27.07 0.43 -0.48
N TYR A 18 28.20 0.91 -1.03
CA TYR A 18 28.23 1.88 -2.12
C TYR A 18 27.69 1.32 -3.43
N GLU A 19 28.09 0.10 -3.81
CA GLU A 19 27.56 -0.58 -5.00
C GLU A 19 26.05 -0.85 -4.84
N LEU A 20 25.62 -1.27 -3.66
CA LEU A 20 24.20 -1.49 -3.36
C LEU A 20 23.38 -0.21 -3.42
N SER A 21 23.89 0.92 -2.93
CA SER A 21 23.19 2.20 -2.93
C SER A 21 23.36 3.00 -4.23
N GLY A 22 24.21 2.52 -5.14
CA GLY A 22 24.50 3.16 -6.43
C GLY A 22 23.82 2.41 -7.56
N SER A 23 24.61 1.94 -8.52
CA SER A 23 24.11 1.35 -9.77
C SER A 23 23.14 0.18 -9.56
N ILE A 24 23.35 -0.65 -8.54
CA ILE A 24 22.45 -1.79 -8.27
C ILE A 24 21.06 -1.28 -7.86
N LEU A 25 20.97 -0.26 -7.01
CA LEU A 25 19.68 0.32 -6.64
C LEU A 25 19.00 0.98 -7.85
N ASP A 26 19.77 1.68 -8.68
CA ASP A 26 19.24 2.35 -9.87
C ASP A 26 18.63 1.34 -10.86
N GLU A 27 19.33 0.22 -11.11
CA GLU A 27 18.84 -0.88 -11.95
C GLU A 27 17.55 -1.51 -11.40
N GLU A 28 17.50 -1.81 -10.09
CA GLU A 28 16.31 -2.38 -9.45
C GLU A 28 15.12 -1.39 -9.46
N VAL A 29 15.38 -0.09 -9.31
CA VAL A 29 14.34 0.94 -9.41
C VAL A 29 13.78 1.02 -10.82
N GLU A 30 14.62 0.92 -11.85
CA GLU A 30 14.17 0.89 -13.24
C GLU A 30 13.30 -0.34 -13.52
N GLU A 31 13.75 -1.53 -13.11
CA GLU A 31 12.99 -2.78 -13.28
C GLU A 31 11.63 -2.73 -12.58
N VAL A 32 11.60 -2.30 -11.32
CA VAL A 32 10.36 -2.16 -10.56
C VAL A 32 9.46 -1.11 -11.21
N THR A 33 9.99 0.02 -11.67
CA THR A 33 9.19 1.07 -12.33
C THR A 33 8.50 0.53 -13.57
N LYS A 34 9.24 -0.21 -14.41
CA LYS A 34 8.67 -0.86 -15.60
C LYS A 34 7.57 -1.85 -15.23
N TRP A 35 7.78 -2.68 -14.21
CA TRP A 35 6.76 -3.60 -13.72
C TRP A 35 5.50 -2.86 -13.23
N ILE A 36 5.67 -1.72 -12.54
CA ILE A 36 4.55 -0.88 -12.09
C ILE A 36 3.76 -0.33 -13.28
N GLU A 37 4.42 0.07 -14.36
CA GLU A 37 3.73 0.54 -15.58
C GLU A 37 2.90 -0.57 -16.23
N GLU A 38 3.47 -1.78 -16.39
CA GLU A 38 2.75 -2.95 -16.90
C GLU A 38 1.60 -3.40 -16.00
N TYR A 39 1.76 -3.21 -14.68
CA TYR A 39 0.71 -3.41 -13.69
C TYR A 39 -0.44 -2.40 -13.90
N LYS A 40 -0.12 -1.11 -14.04
CA LYS A 40 -1.10 -0.02 -14.27
C LYS A 40 -1.88 -0.19 -15.58
N GLN A 41 -1.23 -0.65 -16.64
CA GLN A 41 -1.88 -0.94 -17.93
C GLN A 41 -2.96 -2.02 -17.83
N SER A 42 -2.92 -2.88 -16.80
CA SER A 42 -3.92 -3.94 -16.60
C SER A 42 -5.22 -3.44 -15.92
N TRP A 43 -5.16 -2.31 -15.22
CA TRP A 43 -6.27 -1.77 -14.42
C TRP A 43 -7.57 -1.57 -15.19
N PRO A 44 -7.60 -1.10 -16.46
CA PRO A 44 -8.85 -0.97 -17.20
C PRO A 44 -9.58 -2.30 -17.43
N ARG A 45 -8.86 -3.42 -17.45
CA ARG A 45 -9.42 -4.76 -17.70
C ARG A 45 -9.77 -5.50 -16.41
N THR A 46 -8.90 -5.44 -15.41
CA THR A 46 -9.07 -6.21 -14.17
C THR A 46 -9.81 -5.45 -13.08
N GLY A 47 -9.77 -4.10 -13.14
CA GLY A 47 -9.98 -3.28 -11.96
C GLY A 47 -8.93 -3.53 -10.89
N ILE A 48 -9.04 -2.80 -9.77
CA ILE A 48 -8.20 -2.97 -8.60
C ILE A 48 -8.98 -2.85 -7.29
N THR A 49 -8.45 -3.47 -6.25
CA THR A 49 -8.84 -3.23 -4.86
C THR A 49 -7.85 -2.25 -4.23
N LEU A 50 -8.33 -1.09 -3.81
CA LEU A 50 -7.54 -0.17 -2.99
C LEU A 50 -7.61 -0.59 -1.53
N MET A 51 -6.48 -0.49 -0.82
CA MET A 51 -6.38 -0.85 0.59
C MET A 51 -5.71 0.29 1.36
N SER A 52 -6.23 0.58 2.54
CA SER A 52 -5.66 1.55 3.46
C SER A 52 -5.36 0.90 4.80
N ASP A 53 -4.14 1.06 5.28
CA ASP A 53 -3.67 0.51 6.55
C ASP A 53 -2.95 1.58 7.40
N GLY A 54 -3.31 1.65 8.68
CA GLY A 54 -2.77 2.61 9.63
C GLY A 54 -1.66 1.98 10.47
N TRP A 55 -0.50 2.61 10.51
CA TRP A 55 0.65 2.12 11.28
C TRP A 55 1.19 3.17 12.25
N LEU A 56 1.36 2.79 13.52
CA LEU A 56 2.01 3.61 14.55
C LEU A 56 3.40 3.05 14.83
N ASN A 57 4.43 3.86 14.57
CA ASN A 57 5.76 3.59 15.06
C ASN A 57 5.83 3.88 16.56
N LYS A 58 5.95 2.82 17.38
CA LYS A 58 5.95 2.94 18.84
C LYS A 58 7.16 3.72 19.40
N VAL A 59 8.27 3.76 18.66
CA VAL A 59 9.52 4.40 19.08
C VAL A 59 9.48 5.89 18.76
N SER A 60 9.33 6.25 17.49
CA SER A 60 9.30 7.66 17.07
C SER A 60 7.97 8.34 17.39
N LYS A 61 6.91 7.57 17.70
CA LYS A 61 5.52 8.03 17.82
C LYS A 61 4.93 8.57 16.51
N ASN A 62 5.60 8.35 15.38
CA ASN A 62 5.07 8.74 14.09
C ASN A 62 3.95 7.79 13.67
N GLU A 63 2.90 8.35 13.08
CA GLU A 63 1.77 7.62 12.56
C GLU A 63 1.75 7.75 11.05
N PHE A 64 1.52 6.64 10.36
CA PHE A 64 1.51 6.56 8.91
C PHE A 64 0.21 5.94 8.43
N LEU A 65 -0.24 6.40 7.27
CA LEU A 65 -1.33 5.79 6.54
C LEU A 65 -0.80 5.31 5.19
N ASN A 66 -0.80 3.99 5.01
CA ASN A 66 -0.32 3.34 3.81
C ASN A 66 -1.48 3.10 2.85
N PHE A 67 -1.22 3.26 1.55
CA PHE A 67 -2.13 2.94 0.47
C PHE A 67 -1.52 1.89 -0.45
N LEU A 68 -2.27 0.83 -0.70
CA LEU A 68 -1.89 -0.25 -1.60
C LEU A 68 -2.96 -0.48 -2.65
N ALA A 69 -2.56 -0.92 -3.83
CA ALA A 69 -3.44 -1.42 -4.87
C ALA A 69 -3.21 -2.93 -5.03
N TYR A 70 -4.30 -3.69 -5.05
CA TYR A 70 -4.28 -5.12 -5.39
C TYR A 70 -4.97 -5.35 -6.73
N SER A 71 -4.37 -6.22 -7.55
CA SER A 71 -4.98 -6.77 -8.75
C SER A 71 -4.55 -8.25 -8.90
N PRO A 72 -5.12 -9.01 -9.86
CA PRO A 72 -4.67 -10.37 -10.14
C PRO A 72 -3.17 -10.48 -10.51
N LYS A 73 -2.53 -9.39 -10.95
CA LYS A 73 -1.08 -9.35 -11.20
C LYS A 73 -0.23 -9.21 -9.92
N GLY A 74 -0.85 -8.87 -8.78
CA GLY A 74 -0.17 -8.71 -7.50
C GLY A 74 -0.59 -7.46 -6.75
N THR A 75 0.19 -7.13 -5.72
CA THR A 75 -0.01 -5.95 -4.87
C THR A 75 1.08 -4.92 -5.13
N ASN A 76 0.68 -3.66 -5.26
CA ASN A 76 1.55 -2.52 -5.47
C ASN A 76 1.38 -1.52 -4.31
N PHE A 77 2.49 -1.02 -3.78
CA PHE A 77 2.48 0.07 -2.82
C PHE A 77 2.36 1.42 -3.54
N LEU A 78 1.28 2.16 -3.26
CA LEU A 78 1.01 3.42 -3.92
C LEU A 78 1.70 4.58 -3.21
N SER A 79 1.48 4.71 -1.90
CA SER A 79 2.04 5.79 -1.10
C SER A 79 1.91 5.51 0.40
N SER A 80 2.70 6.23 1.20
CA SER A 80 2.53 6.35 2.64
C SER A 80 2.48 7.83 3.00
N LYS A 81 1.51 8.21 3.84
CA LYS A 81 1.37 9.57 4.35
C LYS A 81 1.65 9.58 5.83
N GLU A 82 2.58 10.40 6.29
CA GLU A 82 2.73 10.69 7.71
C GLU A 82 1.55 11.54 8.19
N VAL A 83 0.90 11.10 9.26
CA VAL A 83 -0.33 11.67 9.82
C VAL A 83 -0.21 11.92 11.33
N SER A 84 1.02 11.95 11.83
CA SER A 84 1.37 12.27 13.22
C SER A 84 0.77 13.63 13.64
N GLY A 85 0.26 13.72 14.87
CA GLY A 85 -0.32 14.96 15.41
C GLY A 85 -1.61 15.45 14.73
N THR A 86 -2.07 14.78 13.66
CA THR A 86 -3.31 15.12 12.97
C THR A 86 -4.50 14.42 13.62
N LYS A 87 -5.63 15.13 13.74
CA LYS A 87 -6.88 14.54 14.20
C LYS A 87 -7.45 13.62 13.11
N LYS A 88 -7.40 12.30 13.36
CA LYS A 88 -7.84 11.24 12.44
C LYS A 88 -9.34 10.96 12.57
N ASP A 89 -10.16 11.97 12.34
CA ASP A 89 -11.61 11.81 12.30
C ASP A 89 -12.11 11.28 10.94
N ALA A 90 -13.40 10.98 10.85
CA ALA A 90 -13.98 10.43 9.63
C ALA A 90 -13.82 11.39 8.42
N ASN A 91 -13.85 12.71 8.63
CA ASN A 91 -13.74 13.67 7.52
C ASN A 91 -12.31 13.73 7.01
N PHE A 92 -11.31 13.59 7.88
CA PHE A 92 -9.92 13.42 7.50
C PHE A 92 -9.73 12.22 6.56
N TYR A 93 -10.24 11.05 6.94
CA TYR A 93 -10.13 9.85 6.10
C TYR A 93 -10.90 9.96 4.80
N VAL A 94 -12.12 10.55 4.79
CA VAL A 94 -12.88 10.75 3.54
C VAL A 94 -12.08 11.56 2.53
N ARG A 95 -11.44 12.66 2.95
CA ARG A 95 -10.61 13.48 2.04
C ARG A 95 -9.43 12.69 1.48
N LEU A 96 -8.76 11.89 2.31
CA LEU A 96 -7.64 11.08 1.87
C LEU A 96 -8.07 9.94 0.93
N TYR A 97 -9.18 9.28 1.23
CA TYR A 97 -9.73 8.21 0.39
C TYR A 97 -10.26 8.75 -0.93
N ASP A 98 -10.87 9.95 -0.92
CA ASP A 98 -11.23 10.66 -2.14
C ASP A 98 -10.01 10.93 -3.01
N GLN A 99 -8.97 11.52 -2.42
CA GLN A 99 -7.74 11.86 -3.12
C GLN A 99 -7.09 10.63 -3.77
N ILE A 100 -6.94 9.52 -3.04
CA ILE A 100 -6.26 8.33 -3.60
C ILE A 100 -7.10 7.65 -4.69
N VAL A 101 -8.43 7.67 -4.59
CA VAL A 101 -9.32 7.16 -5.65
C VAL A 101 -9.20 8.02 -6.91
N GLU A 102 -9.10 9.34 -6.75
CA GLU A 102 -8.90 10.28 -7.87
C GLU A 102 -7.51 10.11 -8.52
N GLU A 103 -6.45 9.98 -7.72
CA GLU A 103 -5.07 9.76 -8.20
C GLU A 103 -4.95 8.46 -9.01
N VAL A 104 -5.64 7.40 -8.59
CA VAL A 104 -5.63 6.10 -9.28
C VAL A 104 -6.60 6.08 -10.47
N GLY A 105 -7.65 6.89 -10.42
CA GLY A 105 -8.72 6.94 -11.40
C GLY A 105 -9.90 6.08 -10.96
N ASP A 106 -11.00 6.75 -10.61
CA ASP A 106 -12.21 6.15 -10.03
C ASP A 106 -12.77 4.96 -10.83
N LYS A 107 -12.70 5.04 -12.16
CA LYS A 107 -13.14 3.97 -13.08
C LYS A 107 -12.37 2.65 -12.94
N HIS A 108 -11.18 2.67 -12.34
CA HIS A 108 -10.33 1.49 -12.16
C HIS A 108 -10.55 0.82 -10.81
N VAL A 109 -11.12 1.53 -9.84
CA VAL A 109 -11.32 1.01 -8.49
C VAL A 109 -12.63 0.24 -8.45
N VAL A 110 -12.56 -1.03 -8.05
CA VAL A 110 -13.76 -1.88 -7.86
C VAL A 110 -14.08 -2.07 -6.38
N GLN A 111 -13.06 -2.06 -5.53
CA GLN A 111 -13.20 -2.26 -4.10
C GLN A 111 -12.28 -1.33 -3.32
N PHE A 112 -12.73 -0.90 -2.14
CA PHE A 112 -11.91 -0.22 -1.15
C PHE A 112 -11.94 -1.00 0.18
N ILE A 113 -10.75 -1.34 0.70
CA ILE A 113 -10.56 -1.97 2.01
C ILE A 113 -9.94 -0.96 2.97
N THR A 114 -10.55 -0.78 4.13
CA THR A 114 -10.03 0.12 5.19
C THR A 114 -9.79 -0.65 6.47
N ASP A 115 -9.00 -0.10 7.38
CA ASP A 115 -8.93 -0.59 8.76
C ASP A 115 -10.32 -0.53 9.46
N ASN A 116 -10.47 -1.29 10.55
CA ASN A 116 -11.66 -1.43 11.38
C ASN A 116 -11.83 -0.28 12.40
N ALA A 117 -10.91 0.68 12.45
CA ALA A 117 -11.06 1.85 13.30
C ALA A 117 -12.36 2.61 12.99
N ARG A 118 -13.08 3.06 14.02
CA ARG A 118 -14.41 3.71 13.87
C ARG A 118 -14.42 4.86 12.85
N ALA A 119 -13.37 5.66 12.81
CA ALA A 119 -13.23 6.76 11.86
C ALA A 119 -13.09 6.26 10.41
N CYS A 120 -12.29 5.21 10.18
CA CYS A 120 -12.15 4.55 8.88
C CYS A 120 -13.48 3.92 8.42
N VAL A 121 -14.19 3.26 9.33
CA VAL A 121 -15.51 2.66 9.06
C VAL A 121 -16.53 3.72 8.64
N SER A 122 -16.60 4.84 9.38
CA SER A 122 -17.45 5.96 9.00
C SER A 122 -17.06 6.57 7.65
N ALA A 123 -15.76 6.69 7.38
CA ALA A 123 -15.26 7.23 6.12
C ALA A 123 -15.54 6.31 4.92
N GLY A 124 -15.31 5.00 5.06
CA GLY A 124 -15.62 4.03 4.03
C GLY A 124 -17.11 3.99 3.69
N SER A 125 -17.98 4.05 4.71
CA SER A 125 -19.43 4.19 4.48
C SER A 125 -19.77 5.47 3.70
N LYS A 126 -19.19 6.63 4.06
CA LYS A 126 -19.38 7.88 3.29
C LYS A 126 -18.86 7.78 1.85
N LEU A 127 -17.74 7.09 1.64
CA LEU A 127 -17.16 6.87 0.32
C LEU A 127 -18.14 6.13 -0.61
N MET A 128 -18.84 5.12 -0.08
CA MET A 128 -19.87 4.37 -0.80
C MET A 128 -21.08 5.22 -1.20
N HIS A 129 -21.50 6.15 -0.34
CA HIS A 129 -22.59 7.07 -0.67
C HIS A 129 -22.21 8.00 -1.82
N LYS A 130 -20.95 8.43 -1.89
CA LYS A 130 -20.42 9.27 -2.97
C LYS A 130 -20.19 8.48 -4.27
N ARG A 131 -19.75 7.22 -4.18
CA ARG A 131 -19.37 6.36 -5.31
C ARG A 131 -20.13 5.05 -5.28
N LYS A 132 -21.29 5.03 -5.92
CA LYS A 132 -22.24 3.91 -5.90
C LYS A 132 -21.74 2.64 -6.58
N HIS A 133 -20.71 2.73 -7.44
CA HIS A 133 -20.11 1.60 -8.13
C HIS A 133 -19.04 0.87 -7.32
N LEU A 134 -18.51 1.49 -6.27
CA LEU A 134 -17.50 0.86 -5.42
C LEU A 134 -18.14 -0.16 -4.49
N VAL A 135 -17.36 -1.15 -4.08
CA VAL A 135 -17.65 -2.00 -2.92
C VAL A 135 -16.68 -1.64 -1.80
N TRP A 136 -17.20 -1.39 -0.60
CA TRP A 136 -16.36 -1.13 0.58
C TRP A 136 -16.49 -2.26 1.59
N THR A 137 -15.34 -2.67 2.13
CA THR A 137 -15.24 -3.63 3.22
C THR A 137 -14.23 -3.12 4.24
N HIS A 138 -14.52 -3.22 5.53
CA HIS A 138 -13.49 -3.01 6.54
C HIS A 138 -12.74 -4.32 6.79
N HIS A 139 -11.46 -4.21 7.14
CA HIS A 139 -10.68 -5.35 7.58
C HIS A 139 -11.35 -5.97 8.81
N ARG A 140 -11.45 -7.30 8.83
CA ARG A 140 -11.91 -8.05 10.00
C ARG A 140 -10.66 -8.49 10.74
N SER A 141 -10.33 -7.83 11.85
CA SER A 141 -9.33 -8.38 12.77
C SER A 141 -9.77 -9.79 13.18
N TYR A 142 -8.81 -10.72 13.26
CA TYR A 142 -9.00 -12.00 13.92
C TYR A 142 -9.72 -11.73 15.25
N VAL A 143 -10.86 -12.40 15.47
CA VAL A 143 -11.52 -12.42 16.78
C VAL A 143 -10.42 -12.83 17.76
N ARG A 144 -10.04 -11.94 18.68
CA ARG A 144 -9.26 -12.38 19.85
C ARG A 144 -10.17 -13.39 20.53
N GLY A 145 -9.85 -14.68 20.36
CA GLY A 145 -10.52 -15.74 21.08
C GLY A 145 -10.34 -15.44 22.56
N ASP A 146 -11.46 -15.29 23.25
CA ASP A 146 -11.52 -15.41 24.70
C ASP A 146 -10.80 -16.71 25.11
N ARG A 147 -9.78 -16.56 25.94
CA ARG A 147 -9.39 -17.52 26.98
C ARG A 147 -8.94 -16.74 28.20
#